data_AF-A0A3D4BRU7-F1
#
_entry.id   AF-A0A3D4BRU7-F1
#
_cell.length_a   1.000
_cell.length_b   1.000
_cell.length_c   1.000
_cell.angle_alpha   90.00
_cell.angle_beta   90.00
_cell.angle_gamma   90.00
#
_symmetry.space_group_name_H-M   'P 1'
#
loop_
_entity.id
_entity.type
_entity.pdbx_description
1 polymer ?
#
loop_
_entity_poly.entity_id
_entity_poly.type
_entity_poly.pdbx_seq_one_letter_code
_entity_poly.pdbx_strand_id
1 'polypeptide(L)'
;PGFGFGKTDVHNYTLMHHLSDFKIFERPLLVGVSRKGMISRVLGIPSQEALNGTSVLNTIALQKGASILRVHDVKEAVEAVKLVTFTQNSA
;
A
#
# COMPACT_ATOMS: atom_id res chain seq x y z
N PRO A 1 -2.51 -8.41 -4.40
CA PRO A 1 -1.38 -9.38 -4.57
C PRO A 1 -0.91 -10.12 -3.28
N GLY A 2 -1.66 -10.05 -2.15
CA GLY A 2 -1.42 -10.93 -1.00
C GLY A 2 -0.17 -10.61 -0.17
N PHE A 3 0.03 -9.34 0.18
CA PHE A 3 1.09 -8.91 1.11
C PHE A 3 0.95 -9.63 2.46
N GLY A 4 2.07 -10.07 3.04
CA GLY A 4 2.10 -10.73 4.35
C GLY A 4 1.51 -12.14 4.41
N PHE A 5 1.28 -12.80 3.28
CA PHE A 5 0.87 -14.20 3.21
C PHE A 5 1.97 -15.03 2.55
N GLY A 6 2.66 -15.87 3.33
CA GLY A 6 3.75 -16.73 2.85
C GLY A 6 4.96 -15.98 2.28
N LYS A 7 5.19 -14.72 2.70
CA LYS A 7 6.22 -13.83 2.14
C LYS A 7 7.10 -13.24 3.23
N THR A 8 8.42 -13.26 3.00
CA THR A 8 9.40 -12.51 3.80
C THR A 8 9.21 -11.01 3.58
N ASP A 9 9.86 -10.19 4.39
CA ASP A 9 9.80 -8.73 4.18
C ASP A 9 10.38 -8.36 2.82
N VAL A 10 11.53 -8.90 2.44
CA VAL A 10 12.12 -8.72 1.11
C VAL A 10 11.11 -9.05 0.01
N HIS A 11 10.44 -10.21 0.06
CA HIS A 11 9.42 -10.56 -0.93
C HIS A 11 8.27 -9.55 -0.98
N ASN A 12 7.81 -9.05 0.16
CA ASN A 12 6.74 -8.05 0.20
C ASN A 12 7.18 -6.71 -0.41
N TYR A 13 8.40 -6.25 -0.13
CA TYR A 13 8.90 -5.00 -0.68
C TYR A 13 9.27 -5.11 -2.16
N THR A 14 9.79 -6.26 -2.62
CA THR A 14 9.94 -6.56 -4.05
C THR A 14 8.59 -6.54 -4.77
N LEU A 15 7.56 -7.16 -4.18
CA LEU A 15 6.20 -7.14 -4.73
C LEU A 15 5.62 -5.71 -4.81
N MET A 16 5.88 -4.87 -3.79
CA MET A 16 5.50 -3.45 -3.83
C MET A 16 6.27 -2.69 -4.91
N HIS A 17 7.56 -2.97 -5.08
CA HIS A 17 8.39 -2.35 -6.11
C HIS A 17 7.85 -2.65 -7.52
N HIS A 18 7.46 -3.90 -7.79
CA HIS A 18 6.91 -4.37 -9.06
C HIS A 18 5.38 -4.27 -9.18
N LEU A 19 4.71 -3.50 -8.30
CA LEU A 19 3.25 -3.47 -8.28
C LEU A 19 2.63 -2.98 -9.60
N SER A 20 3.32 -2.09 -10.32
CA SER A 20 2.90 -1.58 -11.64
C SER A 20 2.81 -2.67 -12.70
N ASP A 21 3.57 -3.75 -12.56
CA ASP A 21 3.68 -4.80 -13.58
C ASP A 21 2.37 -5.61 -13.66
N PHE A 22 1.57 -5.61 -12.58
CA PHE A 22 0.23 -6.20 -12.55
C PHE A 22 -0.78 -5.49 -13.47
N LYS A 23 -0.46 -4.32 -14.02
CA LYS A 23 -1.29 -3.67 -15.05
C LYS A 23 -1.46 -4.55 -16.29
N ILE A 24 -0.56 -5.51 -16.55
CA ILE A 24 -0.67 -6.48 -17.64
C ILE A 24 -1.98 -7.29 -17.61
N PHE A 25 -2.59 -7.44 -16.43
CA PHE A 25 -3.84 -8.18 -16.30
C PHE A 25 -5.06 -7.36 -16.71
N GLU A 26 -4.93 -6.05 -16.96
CA GLU A 26 -6.03 -5.14 -17.35
C GLU A 26 -7.25 -5.20 -16.40
N ARG A 27 -7.00 -5.51 -15.12
CA ARG A 27 -8.03 -5.56 -14.07
C ARG A 27 -7.70 -4.59 -12.94
N PRO A 28 -8.73 -4.09 -12.21
CA PRO A 28 -8.52 -3.31 -11.00
C PRO A 28 -7.68 -4.06 -9.97
N LEU A 29 -6.67 -3.40 -9.41
CA LEU A 29 -5.75 -4.00 -8.45
C LEU A 29 -6.13 -3.62 -7.02
N LEU A 30 -6.42 -4.63 -6.18
CA LEU A 30 -6.62 -4.45 -4.75
C LEU A 30 -5.30 -4.64 -3.98
N VAL A 31 -4.97 -3.68 -3.12
CA VAL A 31 -3.81 -3.71 -2.22
C VAL A 31 -4.26 -3.63 -0.76
N GLY A 32 -3.69 -4.49 0.08
CA GLY A 32 -3.94 -4.52 1.52
C GLY A 32 -2.64 -4.66 2.30
N VAL A 33 -2.11 -3.53 2.77
CA VAL A 33 -0.87 -3.45 3.58
C VAL A 33 -1.11 -2.94 5.00
N SER A 34 -2.30 -2.41 5.28
CA SER A 34 -2.63 -1.75 6.55
C SER A 34 -2.32 -2.62 7.77
N ARG A 35 -1.49 -2.08 8.67
CA ARG A 35 -1.03 -2.70 9.93
C ARG A 35 -0.36 -4.08 9.78
N LYS A 36 0.10 -4.45 8.57
CA LYS A 36 0.78 -5.74 8.37
C LYS A 36 2.17 -5.73 9.01
N GLY A 37 2.59 -6.92 9.46
CA GLY A 37 3.90 -7.12 10.09
C GLY A 37 5.10 -6.69 9.24
N MET A 38 4.96 -6.59 7.92
CA MET A 38 6.01 -6.03 7.06
C MET A 38 6.37 -4.58 7.43
N ILE A 39 5.39 -3.77 7.85
CA ILE A 39 5.60 -2.39 8.28
C ILE A 39 6.27 -2.39 9.66
N SER A 40 5.66 -3.11 10.60
CA SER A 40 6.12 -3.20 11.99
C SER A 40 7.56 -3.70 12.10
N ARG A 41 7.93 -4.74 11.34
CA ARG A 41 9.30 -5.30 11.38
C ARG A 41 10.33 -4.37 10.78
N VAL A 42 10.02 -3.70 9.67
CA VAL A 42 10.96 -2.75 9.05
C VAL A 42 11.15 -1.50 9.90
N LEU A 43 10.09 -1.00 10.54
CA LEU A 43 10.16 0.20 11.37
C LEU A 43 10.52 -0.08 12.84
N GLY A 44 10.52 -1.34 13.28
CA GLY A 44 10.78 -1.70 14.68
C GLY A 44 9.68 -1.26 15.66
N ILE A 45 8.43 -1.15 15.19
CA ILE A 45 7.29 -0.63 15.97
C ILE A 45 6.14 -1.64 16.06
N PRO A 46 5.28 -1.58 17.10
CA PRO A 46 4.08 -2.41 17.17
C PRO A 46 3.08 -2.09 16.05
N SER A 47 2.24 -3.06 15.70
CA SER A 47 1.26 -2.91 14.60
C SER A 47 0.24 -1.78 14.79
N GLN A 48 -0.01 -1.41 16.05
CA GLN A 48 -0.90 -0.33 16.46
C GLN A 48 -0.32 1.05 16.08
N GLU A 49 1.00 1.17 16.01
CA GLU A 49 1.71 2.40 15.65
C GLU A 49 2.03 2.48 14.16
N ALA A 50 1.67 1.45 13.38
CA ALA A 50 1.97 1.33 11.96
C ALA A 50 1.13 2.25 11.05
N LEU A 51 0.42 3.25 11.61
CA LEU A 51 -0.45 4.16 10.84
C LEU A 51 0.34 4.95 9.80
N ASN A 52 1.43 5.60 10.20
CA ASN A 52 2.27 6.37 9.28
C ASN A 52 2.83 5.48 8.15
N GLY A 53 3.42 4.32 8.51
CA GLY A 53 3.93 3.37 7.53
C GLY A 53 2.84 2.81 6.61
N THR A 54 1.62 2.63 7.10
CA THR A 54 0.45 2.25 6.30
C THR A 54 0.11 3.32 5.27
N SER A 55 0.05 4.58 5.68
CA SER A 55 -0.22 5.71 4.78
C SER A 55 0.84 5.83 3.70
N VAL A 56 2.13 5.70 4.06
CA VAL A 56 3.24 5.72 3.09
C VAL A 56 3.09 4.59 2.05
N LEU A 57 2.87 3.35 2.49
CA LEU A 57 2.75 2.22 1.56
C LEU A 57 1.45 2.27 0.73
N ASN A 58 0.36 2.83 1.26
CA ASN A 58 -0.86 3.09 0.50
C ASN A 58 -0.60 4.11 -0.61
N THR A 59 0.09 5.22 -0.31
CA THR A 59 0.47 6.24 -1.30
C THR A 59 1.32 5.65 -2.42
N ILE A 60 2.34 4.85 -2.07
CA ILE A 60 3.17 4.16 -3.08
C ILE A 60 2.33 3.20 -3.92
N ALA A 61 1.41 2.46 -3.30
CA ALA A 61 0.53 1.54 -4.02
C ALA A 61 -0.39 2.28 -5.02
N LEU A 62 -0.98 3.40 -4.61
CA LEU A 62 -1.80 4.26 -5.48
C LEU A 62 -0.98 4.80 -6.66
N GLN A 63 0.22 5.32 -6.41
CA GLN A 63 1.13 5.79 -7.47
C GLN A 63 1.52 4.69 -8.45
N LYS A 64 1.58 3.44 -8.00
CA LYS A 64 1.85 2.27 -8.85
C LYS A 64 0.59 1.67 -9.52
N GLY A 65 -0.58 2.28 -9.34
CA GLY A 65 -1.81 1.90 -10.04
C GLY A 65 -2.75 0.97 -9.26
N ALA A 66 -2.63 0.89 -7.93
CA ALA A 66 -3.66 0.26 -7.11
C ALA A 66 -4.99 1.00 -7.27
N SER A 67 -6.07 0.26 -7.55
CA SER A 67 -7.41 0.82 -7.73
C SER A 67 -8.24 0.74 -6.44
N ILE A 68 -7.92 -0.21 -5.55
CA ILE A 68 -8.65 -0.45 -4.30
C ILE A 68 -7.65 -0.63 -3.17
N LEU A 69 -7.86 0.09 -2.06
CA LEU A 69 -7.11 -0.08 -0.82
C LEU A 69 -7.97 -0.77 0.24
N ARG A 70 -7.48 -1.87 0.82
CA ARG A 70 -8.06 -2.51 2.00
C ARG A 70 -7.34 -2.03 3.25
N VAL A 71 -8.04 -1.27 4.09
CA VAL A 71 -7.47 -0.58 5.25
C VAL A 71 -8.29 -0.81 6.53
N HIS A 72 -7.66 -0.60 7.68
CA HIS A 72 -8.35 -0.51 8.98
C HIS A 72 -8.72 0.95 9.28
N ASP A 73 -7.80 1.88 8.98
CA ASP A 73 -7.91 3.31 9.26
C ASP A 73 -8.44 4.05 8.01
N VAL A 74 -9.77 4.15 7.90
CA VAL A 74 -10.46 4.61 6.68
C VAL A 74 -10.24 6.10 6.42
N LYS A 75 -10.26 6.94 7.47
CA LYS A 75 -10.15 8.39 7.35
C LYS A 75 -8.83 8.78 6.67
N GLU A 76 -7.72 8.27 7.19
CA GLU A 76 -6.36 8.54 6.72
C GLU A 76 -6.12 7.97 5.32
N ALA A 77 -6.71 6.81 5.01
CA ALA A 77 -6.64 6.24 3.67
C ALA A 77 -7.38 7.10 2.64
N VAL A 78 -8.56 7.64 2.98
CA VAL A 78 -9.31 8.56 2.12
C VAL A 78 -8.52 9.86 1.91
N GLU A 79 -7.88 10.39 2.94
CA GLU A 79 -6.99 11.57 2.82
C GLU A 79 -5.84 11.28 1.84
N ALA A 80 -5.17 10.13 1.96
CA ALA A 80 -4.13 9.72 1.03
C ALA A 80 -4.64 9.61 -0.41
N VAL A 81 -5.80 8.97 -0.63
CA VAL A 81 -6.42 8.87 -1.97
C VAL A 81 -6.71 10.26 -2.54
N LYS A 82 -7.33 11.15 -1.76
CA LYS A 82 -7.66 12.52 -2.22
C LYS A 82 -6.40 13.27 -2.64
N LEU A 83 -5.35 13.24 -1.82
CA LEU A 83 -4.10 13.94 -2.10
C LEU A 83 -3.42 13.36 -3.35
N VAL A 84 -3.29 12.04 -3.46
CA VAL A 84 -2.65 11.40 -4.63
C VAL A 84 -3.41 11.71 -5.91
N THR A 85 -4.74 11.58 -5.90
CA THR A 85 -5.58 11.87 -7.08
C THR A 85 -5.45 13.34 -7.48
N PHE A 86 -5.49 14.27 -6.53
CA PHE A 86 -5.35 15.69 -6.84
C PHE A 86 -3.97 15.99 -7.43
N THR A 87 -2.90 15.43 -6.86
CA THR A 87 -1.53 15.56 -7.39
C THR A 87 -1.40 15.00 -8.80
N GLN A 88 -1.98 13.84 -9.10
CA GLN A 88 -1.91 13.21 -10.42
C GLN A 88 -2.69 13.95 -11.50
N ASN A 89 -3.80 14.60 -11.14
CA ASN A 89 -4.66 15.34 -12.07
C ASN A 89 -4.22 16.79 -12.30
N SER A 90 -3.27 17.29 -11.50
CA SER A 90 -2.77 18.68 -11.59
C SER A 90 -1.53 18.81 -12.48
N ALA A 91 -1.06 17.71 -13.07
CA ALA A 91 0.04 17.65 -14.03
C ALA A 91 -0.50 17.54 -15.46
#